data_AF-A0A9D2J023-F1
#
_entry.id   AF-A0A9D2J023-F1
#
_cell.length_a   1.000
_cell.length_b   1.000
_cell.length_c   1.000
_cell.angle_alpha   90.00
_cell.angle_beta   90.00
_cell.angle_gamma   90.00
#
_symmetry.space_group_name_H-M   'P 1'
#
loop_
_entity.id
_entity.type
_entity.pdbx_description
1 polymer ?
#
loop_
_entity_poly.entity_id
_entity_poly.type
_entity_poly.pdbx_seq_one_letter_code
_entity_poly.pdbx_strand_id
1 'polypeptide(L)' 'MPRADRAMLALGSALYTLIMQNTQNYVLQNAAGAVVARIVHRGVTGGWDIDAPATMSAGLVCGLYVFSRYLERENEFLVV' A
#
# COMPACT_ATOMS: atom_id res chain seq x y z
N MET A 1 4.65 14.71 13.28
CA MET A 1 3.28 14.28 12.89
C MET A 1 3.11 12.81 13.23
N PRO A 2 1.90 12.28 13.47
CA PRO A 2 1.71 10.85 13.73
C PRO A 2 2.05 10.04 12.47
N ARG A 3 2.76 8.92 12.65
CA ARG A 3 3.17 8.03 11.56
C ARG A 3 1.95 7.36 10.93
N ALA A 4 1.74 7.55 9.63
CA ALA A 4 0.61 7.01 8.90
C ALA A 4 0.96 5.62 8.33
N ASP A 5 0.99 4.61 9.19
CA ASP A 5 1.38 3.24 8.79
C ASP A 5 0.21 2.39 8.31
N ARG A 6 -1.03 2.80 8.59
CA ARG A 6 -2.23 2.00 8.31
C ARG A 6 -3.36 2.88 7.80
N ALA A 7 -4.02 2.42 6.74
CA ALA A 7 -5.20 3.07 6.19
C ALA A 7 -6.29 2.02 5.94
N MET A 8 -7.49 2.24 6.49
CA MET A 8 -8.65 1.42 6.16
C MET A 8 -9.28 1.92 4.86
N LEU A 9 -9.55 1.00 3.94
CA LEU A 9 -10.09 1.27 2.62
C LEU A 9 -11.38 0.48 2.43
N ALA A 10 -12.44 1.16 2.02
CA ALA A 10 -13.67 0.51 1.56
C ALA A 10 -13.59 0.32 0.05
N LEU A 11 -13.61 -0.94 -0.39
CA LEU A 11 -13.60 -1.32 -1.80
C LEU A 11 -14.90 -2.06 -2.10
N GLY A 12 -15.86 -1.35 -2.66
CA GLY A 12 -17.24 -1.84 -2.77
C GLY A 12 -17.86 -2.04 -1.38
N SER A 13 -18.34 -3.25 -1.08
CA SER A 13 -18.90 -3.61 0.23
C SER A 13 -17.87 -4.19 1.20
N ALA A 14 -16.62 -4.41 0.78
CA ALA A 14 -15.59 -5.04 1.57
C ALA A 14 -14.61 -4.02 2.16
N LEU A 15 -14.18 -4.27 3.40
CA LEU A 15 -13.17 -3.49 4.09
C LEU A 15 -11.80 -4.16 3.98
N TYR A 16 -10.82 -3.33 3.69
CA TYR A 16 -9.42 -3.70 3.60
C TYR A 16 -8.58 -2.77 4.47
N THR A 17 -7.40 -3.23 4.84
CA THR A 17 -6.39 -2.39 5.50
C THR A 17 -5.13 -2.39 4.66
N LEU A 18 -4.75 -1.22 4.16
CA LEU A 18 -3.41 -1.00 3.61
C LEU A 18 -2.46 -0.78 4.78
N ILE A 19 -1.36 -1.53 4.80
CA ILE A 19 -0.36 -1.49 5.86
C ILE A 19 0.99 -1.21 5.22
N MET A 20 1.63 -0.14 5.66
CA MET A 20 3.02 0.18 5.38
C MET A 20 3.90 -0.64 6.32
N GLN A 21 4.54 -1.69 5.80
CA GLN A 21 5.49 -2.46 6.59
C GLN A 21 6.81 -1.69 6.77
N ASN A 22 7.20 -0.94 5.74
CA ASN A 22 8.27 0.06 5.75
C ASN A 22 8.09 1.00 4.54
N THR A 23 9.01 1.95 4.33
CA THR A 23 8.99 2.93 3.22
C THR A 23 9.07 2.34 1.82
N GLN A 24 9.27 1.02 1.69
CA GLN A 24 9.42 0.33 0.42
C GLN A 24 8.40 -0.79 0.24
N ASN A 25 7.64 -1.15 1.28
CA ASN A 25 6.83 -2.37 1.29
C ASN A 25 5.46 -2.09 1.89
N TYR A 26 4.44 -2.34 1.07
CA TYR A 26 3.04 -2.22 1.44
C TYR A 26 2.31 -3.53 1.21
N VAL A 27 1.38 -3.82 2.10
CA VAL A 27 0.47 -4.97 1.97
C VAL A 27 -0.97 -4.51 2.14
N LEU A 28 -1.87 -5.03 1.30
CA LEU A 28 -3.30 -4.89 1.48
C LEU A 28 -3.84 -6.16 2.12
N GLN A 29 -4.47 -6.02 3.28
CA GLN A 29 -5.12 -7.13 3.98
C GLN A 29 -6.64 -7.00 3.89
N ASN A 30 -7.33 -8.12 3.73
CA ASN A 30 -8.78 -8.17 3.90
C ASN A 30 -9.16 -8.17 5.40
N ALA A 31 -10.46 -8.14 5.71
CA ALA A 31 -10.96 -8.17 7.08
C ALA A 31 -10.54 -9.43 7.89
N ALA A 32 -10.22 -10.53 7.21
CA ALA A 32 -9.71 -11.75 7.85
C ALA A 32 -8.19 -11.71 8.10
N GLY A 33 -7.51 -10.61 7.73
CA GLY A 33 -6.05 -10.46 7.87
C GLY A 33 -5.24 -11.11 6.76
N ALA A 34 -5.89 -11.73 5.77
CA ALA A 34 -5.19 -12.33 4.64
C ALA A 34 -4.65 -11.25 3.69
N VAL A 35 -3.38 -11.37 3.30
CA VAL A 35 -2.75 -10.46 2.34
C VAL A 35 -3.28 -10.77 0.95
N VAL A 36 -3.92 -9.77 0.33
CA VAL A 36 -4.54 -9.89 -1.00
C VAL A 36 -3.75 -9.16 -2.08
N ALA A 37 -2.91 -8.19 -1.72
CA ALA A 37 -2.03 -7.52 -2.66
C ALA A 37 -0.77 -7.00 -1.96
N ARG A 38 0.32 -6.84 -2.71
CA ARG A 38 1.60 -6.30 -2.26
C ARG A 38 2.14 -5.27 -3.24
N ILE A 39 2.73 -4.20 -2.72
CA ILE A 39 3.45 -3.20 -3.51
C ILE A 39 4.85 -3.08 -2.91
N VAL A 40 5.87 -3.40 -3.71
CA VAL A 40 7.26 -3.54 -3.26
C VAL A 40 8.18 -2.71 -4.15
N HIS A 41 8.96 -1.81 -3.55
CA HIS A 41 10.02 -1.09 -4.23
C HIS A 41 11.24 -2.00 -4.39
N ARG A 42 11.81 -2.09 -5.59
CA ARG A 42 12.94 -3.00 -5.89
C ARG A 42 14.30 -2.48 -5.40
N GLY A 43 14.32 -1.43 -4.59
CA GLY A 43 15.53 -0.87 -4.00
C GLY A 43 16.45 -0.27 -5.07
N VAL A 44 17.68 -0.79 -5.19
CA VAL A 44 18.78 -0.21 -5.98
C VAL A 44 18.51 -0.23 -7.48
N THR A 45 17.79 -1.23 -7.98
CA THR A 45 17.42 -1.31 -9.40
C THR A 45 16.33 -0.30 -9.78
N GLY A 46 15.70 0.34 -8.78
CA GLY A 46 14.55 1.20 -8.96
C GLY A 46 13.31 0.43 -9.42
N GLY A 47 12.17 1.14 -9.44
CA GLY A 47 10.90 0.59 -9.87
C GLY A 47 10.14 -0.17 -8.78
N TRP A 48 8.95 -0.64 -9.16
CA TRP A 48 7.96 -1.20 -8.25
C TRP A 48 7.41 -2.51 -8.83
N ASP A 49 7.37 -3.53 -7.99
CA ASP A 49 6.63 -4.76 -8.23
C ASP A 49 5.28 -4.66 -7.53
N ILE A 50 4.20 -4.90 -8.26
CA ILE A 50 2.85 -4.92 -7.70
C ILE A 50 2.24 -6.30 -7.94
N ASP A 51 2.10 -7.04 -6.85
CA ASP A 51 1.45 -8.36 -6.85
C ASP A 51 0.00 -8.17 -6.42
N ALA A 52 -0.92 -8.29 -7.37
CA ALA A 52 -2.35 -8.14 -7.16
C ALA A 52 -3.11 -9.17 -7.99
N PRO A 53 -4.26 -9.68 -7.50
CA PRO A 53 -5.05 -10.65 -8.23
C PRO A 53 -5.60 -10.03 -9.52
N ALA A 54 -5.71 -10.85 -10.57
CA ALA A 54 -6.22 -10.42 -11.88
C ALA A 54 -7.66 -9.86 -11.83
N THR A 55 -8.41 -10.14 -10.76
CA THR A 55 -9.74 -9.59 -10.51
C THR A 55 -9.71 -8.14 -10.01
N MET A 56 -8.55 -7.63 -9.59
CA MET A 56 -8.39 -6.25 -9.16
C MET A 56 -8.28 -5.33 -10.39
N SER A 57 -9.09 -4.28 -10.44
CA SER A 57 -9.06 -3.36 -11.58
C SER A 57 -7.75 -2.58 -11.63
N ALA A 58 -7.28 -2.29 -12.85
CA ALA A 58 -6.07 -1.49 -13.04
C ALA A 58 -6.16 -0.11 -12.35
N GLY A 59 -7.34 0.51 -12.33
CA GLY A 59 -7.57 1.77 -11.64
C GLY A 59 -7.34 1.68 -10.12
N LEU A 60 -7.78 0.59 -9.49
CA LEU A 60 -7.56 0.36 -8.06
C LEU A 60 -6.07 0.10 -7.78
N VAL A 61 -5.42 -0.72 -8.60
CA VAL A 61 -3.98 -0.99 -8.49
C VAL A 61 -3.16 0.31 -8.58
N CYS A 62 -3.46 1.15 -9.57
CA CYS A 62 -2.81 2.46 -9.72
C CYS A 62 -3.11 3.39 -8.54
N GLY A 63 -4.35 3.42 -8.06
CA GLY A 63 -4.75 4.23 -6.91
C GLY A 63 -4.00 3.84 -5.63
N LEU A 64 -3.88 2.53 -5.36
CA LEU A 64 -3.10 2.02 -4.23
C LEU A 64 -1.63 2.42 -4.34
N TYR A 65 -1.02 2.29 -5.52
CA TYR A 65 0.36 2.71 -5.76
C TYR A 65 0.58 4.20 -5.50
N VAL A 66 -0.26 5.07 -6.06
CA VAL A 66 -0.15 6.53 -5.86
C VAL A 66 -0.36 6.89 -4.39
N PHE A 67 -1.31 6.24 -3.72
CA PHE A 67 -1.58 6.48 -2.31
C PHE A 67 -0.43 6.03 -1.40
N SER A 68 0.20 4.88 -1.68
CA SER A 68 1.43 4.45 -0.99
C SER A 68 2.54 5.50 -1.10
N ARG A 69 2.76 6.06 -2.29
CA ARG A 69 3.76 7.13 -2.51
C ARG A 69 3.44 8.42 -1.75
N TYR A 70 2.16 8.75 -1.59
CA TYR A 70 1.75 9.86 -0.73
C TYR A 70 2.08 9.59 0.74
N LEU A 71 1.76 8.39 1.25
CA LEU A 71 2.06 8.00 2.62
C LEU A 71 3.57 7.98 2.92
N GLU A 72 4.40 7.56 1.97
CA GLU A 72 5.86 7.65 2.09
C GLU A 72 6.30 9.08 2.34
N ARG A 73 5.84 10.04 1.52
CA ARG A 73 6.20 11.46 1.65
C ARG A 73 5.75 12.05 2.98
N GLU A 74 4.55 11.71 3.45
CA GLU A 74 4.09 12.17 4.77
C GLU A 74 4.97 11.63 5.91
N ASN A 75 5.51 10.42 5.76
CA ASN A 75 6.40 9.81 6.75
C ASN A 75 7.89 10.22 6.60
N GLU A 76 8.32 10.76 5.46
CA GLU A 76 9.69 11.26 5.23
C GLU A 76 10.07 12.40 6.21
N PHE A 77 9.09 13.20 6.64
CA PHE A 77 9.31 14.31 7.58
C PHE A 77 9.36 13.89 9.06
N LEU A 78 9.26 12.59 9.36
CA LEU A 78 9.29 12.06 10.73
C LEU A 78 10.64 11.51 11.17
N VAL A 79 11.60 11.41 10.25
CA VAL A 79 12.97 11.03 10.57
C VAL A 79 13.73 12.28 11.00
N VAL A 80 13.65 12.62 12.29
CA VAL A 80 14.53 13.57 13.01
C VAL A 80 15.30 12.79 14.05
#